data_AF-A0A920EUG0-F1
#
_entry.id   AF-A0A920EUG0-F1
#
_cell.length_a   1.000
_cell.length_b   1.000
_cell.length_c   1.000
_cell.angle_alpha   90.00
_cell.angle_beta   90.00
_cell.angle_gamma   90.00
#
_symmetry.space_group_name_H-M   'P 1'
#
loop_
_entity.id
_entity.type
_entity.pdbx_description
1 polymer ?
#
loop_
_entity_poly.entity_id
_entity_poly.type
_entity_poly.pdbx_seq_one_letter_code
_entity_poly.pdbx_strand_id
1 'polypeptide(L)' 'MGSSRKSVLANEQVIDGKGWRSGAPVEKKLLNQWFLAITKFAQPLLDNLSDLDEWPENVKVMQKKLDWSIDRSKIKFKN' A
#
# COMPACT_ATOMS: atom_id res chain seq x y z
N MET A 1 -22.67 18.37 -17.30
CA MET A 1 -23.00 17.94 -15.93
C MET A 1 -21.89 17.01 -15.43
N GLY A 2 -20.81 17.55 -14.84
CA GLY A 2 -19.68 16.74 -14.37
C GLY A 2 -19.89 16.36 -12.90
N SER A 3 -20.23 15.09 -12.63
CA SER A 3 -20.44 14.60 -11.28
C SER A 3 -19.11 14.66 -10.49
N SER A 4 -18.96 15.69 -9.67
CA SER A 4 -17.94 15.80 -8.61
C SER A 4 -18.20 14.70 -7.57
N ARG A 5 -17.74 13.48 -7.86
CA ARG A 5 -17.86 12.35 -6.94
C ARG A 5 -16.78 12.51 -5.86
N LYS A 6 -17.19 12.73 -4.61
CA LYS A 6 -16.27 12.81 -3.46
C LYS A 6 -15.97 11.40 -2.94
N SER A 7 -15.02 10.71 -3.57
CA SER A 7 -14.57 9.37 -3.16
C SER A 7 -13.05 9.27 -3.23
N VAL A 8 -12.45 8.50 -2.31
CA VAL A 8 -11.04 8.10 -2.41
C VAL A 8 -10.90 7.09 -3.55
N LEU A 9 -9.85 7.24 -4.36
CA LEU A 9 -9.53 6.32 -5.45
C LEU A 9 -8.32 5.46 -5.07
N ALA A 10 -8.38 4.18 -5.43
CA ALA A 10 -7.20 3.32 -5.43
C ALA A 10 -6.24 3.75 -6.55
N ASN A 11 -4.95 3.43 -6.43
CA ASN A 11 -3.93 3.83 -7.40
C ASN A 11 -4.28 3.36 -8.83
N GLU A 12 -4.80 2.14 -8.96
CA GLU A 12 -5.19 1.52 -10.24
C GLU A 12 -6.41 2.19 -10.89
N GLN A 13 -7.14 3.01 -10.15
CA GLN A 13 -8.29 3.78 -10.66
C GLN A 13 -7.87 5.15 -11.21
N VAL A 14 -6.58 5.49 -11.15
CA VAL A 14 -6.01 6.75 -11.64
C VAL A 14 -5.17 6.48 -12.87
N ILE A 15 -5.57 7.05 -14.00
CA ILE A 15 -4.86 6.95 -15.29
C ILE A 15 -4.51 8.38 -15.72
N ASP A 16 -3.23 8.65 -15.96
CA ASP A 16 -2.70 9.98 -16.34
C ASP A 16 -3.20 11.13 -15.44
N GLY A 17 -3.23 10.87 -14.12
CA GLY A 17 -3.68 11.85 -13.12
C GLY A 17 -5.18 12.12 -13.12
N LYS A 18 -5.99 11.29 -13.79
CA LYS A 18 -7.45 11.39 -13.85
C LYS A 18 -8.13 10.12 -13.37
N GLY A 19 -9.33 10.26 -12.80
CA GLY A 19 -10.13 9.10 -12.40
C GLY A 19 -10.65 8.36 -13.64
N TRP A 20 -10.38 7.06 -13.74
CA TRP A 20 -10.73 6.23 -14.92
C TRP A 20 -12.21 6.30 -15.37
N ARG A 21 -13.14 6.50 -14.44
CA ARG A 21 -14.59 6.56 -14.70
C ARG A 21 -15.14 7.97 -14.88
N SER A 22 -14.53 8.96 -14.24
CA SER A 22 -15.05 10.34 -14.25
C SER A 22 -14.30 11.25 -15.22
N GLY A 23 -13.08 10.89 -15.62
CA GLY A 23 -12.16 11.75 -16.36
C GLY A 23 -11.71 12.99 -15.58
N ALA A 24 -12.14 13.13 -14.32
CA ALA A 24 -11.83 14.28 -13.48
C ALA A 24 -10.39 14.19 -12.96
N PRO A 25 -9.67 15.32 -12.85
CA PRO A 25 -8.33 15.34 -12.28
C PRO A 25 -8.34 14.85 -10.83
N VAL A 26 -7.32 14.07 -10.48
CA VAL A 26 -7.13 13.52 -9.13
C VAL A 26 -6.14 14.37 -8.36
N GLU A 27 -6.52 14.72 -7.14
CA GLU A 27 -5.66 15.43 -6.20
C GLU A 27 -5.09 14.45 -5.16
N LYS A 28 -3.82 14.64 -4.77
CA LYS A 28 -3.24 13.93 -3.64
C LYS A 28 -3.56 14.71 -2.36
N LYS A 29 -4.10 14.02 -1.36
CA LYS A 29 -4.38 14.58 -0.03
C LYS A 29 -3.67 13.77 1.05
N LEU A 30 -3.05 14.48 1.98
CA LEU A 30 -2.54 13.88 3.22
C LEU A 30 -3.74 13.64 4.15
N LEU A 31 -3.91 12.39 4.60
CA LEU A 31 -4.97 11.99 5.50
C LEU A 31 -4.36 11.33 6.73
N ASN A 32 -4.91 11.63 7.90
CA ASN A 32 -4.59 10.91 9.12
C ASN A 32 -5.34 9.57 9.09
N GLN A 33 -4.62 8.50 8.79
CA GLN A 33 -5.16 7.14 8.65
C GLN A 33 -4.55 6.22 9.72
N TRP A 34 -5.31 5.22 10.13
CA TRP A 34 -4.83 4.16 10.99
C TRP A 34 -3.91 3.20 10.22
N PHE A 35 -2.75 2.89 10.79
CA PHE A 35 -1.80 1.92 10.26
C PHE A 35 -1.60 0.77 11.25
N LEU A 36 -1.54 -0.45 10.74
CA LEU A 36 -1.06 -1.60 11.51
C LEU A 36 0.48 -1.54 11.59
N ALA A 37 1.04 -1.87 12.76
CA ALA A 37 2.49 -1.94 12.95
C ALA A 37 3.10 -3.23 12.36
N ILE A 38 2.69 -3.61 11.14
CA ILE A 38 3.03 -4.88 10.50
C ILE A 38 4.54 -5.06 10.29
N THR A 39 5.29 -3.97 10.15
CA THR A 39 6.76 -4.00 10.01
C THR A 39 7.48 -4.57 11.23
N LYS A 40 6.85 -4.55 12.42
CA LYS A 40 7.38 -5.24 13.60
C LYS A 40 7.40 -6.77 13.43
N PHE A 41 6.56 -7.29 12.52
CA PHE A 41 6.44 -8.70 12.23
C PHE A 41 7.15 -9.10 10.93
N ALA A 42 7.88 -8.20 10.27
CA ALA A 42 8.52 -8.48 8.99
C ALA A 42 9.48 -9.69 9.08
N GLN A 43 10.35 -9.71 10.09
CA GLN A 43 11.32 -10.81 10.27
C GLN A 43 10.64 -12.16 10.55
N PRO A 44 9.73 -12.31 11.55
CA PRO A 44 9.08 -13.60 11.77
C PRO A 44 8.19 -14.03 10.60
N LEU A 45 7.60 -13.10 9.84
CA LEU A 45 6.86 -13.43 8.63
C LEU A 45 7.78 -14.00 7.54
N LEU A 46 8.99 -13.45 7.38
CA LEU A 46 9.98 -13.92 6.41
C LEU A 46 10.58 -15.28 6.82
N ASP A 47 10.90 -15.45 8.08
CA ASP A 47 11.50 -16.68 8.61
C ASP A 47 10.54 -17.87 8.44
N ASN A 48 9.25 -17.64 8.71
CA ASN A 48 8.24 -18.70 8.60
C ASN A 48 7.85 -19.04 7.14
N LEU A 49 8.37 -18.34 6.12
CA LEU A 49 8.07 -18.68 4.72
C LEU A 49 8.66 -20.03 4.31
N SER A 50 9.75 -20.48 4.95
CA SER A 50 10.32 -21.81 4.68
C SER A 50 9.36 -22.93 5.06
N ASP A 51 8.58 -22.73 6.12
CA ASP A 51 7.76 -23.76 6.74
C ASP A 51 6.44 -24.01 5.99
N LEU A 52 6.17 -23.22 4.95
CA LEU A 52 4.97 -23.30 4.12
C LEU A 52 5.18 -24.27 2.94
N ASP A 53 5.39 -25.56 3.18
CA ASP A 53 5.74 -26.54 2.15
C ASP A 53 4.74 -26.64 0.98
N GLU A 54 3.45 -26.42 1.25
CA GLU A 54 2.39 -26.47 0.23
C GLU A 54 2.26 -25.18 -0.61
N TRP A 55 3.01 -24.13 -0.28
CA TRP A 55 2.92 -22.86 -1.00
C TRP A 55 3.73 -22.87 -2.30
N PRO A 56 3.19 -22.34 -3.41
CA PRO A 56 3.93 -22.18 -4.65
C PRO A 56 5.20 -21.33 -4.48
N GLU A 57 6.31 -21.78 -5.05
CA GLU A 57 7.62 -21.13 -4.86
C GLU A 57 7.63 -19.68 -5.39
N ASN A 58 6.88 -19.40 -6.47
CA ASN A 58 6.73 -18.04 -6.99
C ASN A 58 6.10 -17.08 -5.97
N VAL A 59 5.18 -17.58 -5.14
CA VAL A 59 4.54 -16.79 -4.07
C VAL A 59 5.54 -16.54 -2.95
N LYS A 60 6.32 -17.54 -2.54
CA LYS A 60 7.39 -17.39 -1.53
C LYS A 60 8.45 -16.37 -1.98
N VAL A 61 8.88 -16.45 -3.24
CA VAL A 61 9.83 -15.51 -3.84
C VAL A 61 9.26 -14.09 -3.88
N MET A 62 7.99 -13.94 -4.27
CA MET A 62 7.33 -12.63 -4.28
C MET A 62 7.32 -12.01 -2.87
N GLN A 63 6.97 -12.78 -1.83
CA GLN A 63 6.95 -12.31 -0.44
C GLN A 63 8.34 -11.96 0.09
N LYS A 64 9.38 -12.71 -0.27
CA LYS A 64 10.79 -12.39 0.07
C LYS A 64 11.29 -11.12 -0.62
N LYS A 65 10.83 -10.83 -1.83
CA LYS A 65 11.22 -9.65 -2.61
C LYS A 65 10.49 -8.38 -2.17
N LEU A 66 9.36 -8.49 -1.48
CA LEU A 66 8.67 -7.32 -0.94
C LEU A 66 9.60 -6.57 0.01
N ASP A 67 9.80 -5.28 -0.27
CA ASP A 67 10.48 -4.39 0.65
C ASP A 67 9.52 -4.08 1.81
N TRP A 68 9.74 -4.74 2.94
CA TRP A 68 8.97 -4.53 4.17
C TRP A 68 9.34 -3.21 4.87
N SER A 69 10.30 -2.44 4.35
CA SER A 69 10.64 -1.13 4.89
C SER A 69 9.54 -0.12 4.55
N ILE A 70 8.64 0.10 5.52
CA ILE A 70 7.86 1.32 5.53
C ILE A 70 8.82 2.40 6.03
N ASP A 71 9.21 3.34 5.15
CA ASP A 71 10.01 4.51 5.52
C ASP A 71 9.27 5.32 6.60
N ARG A 72 9.60 5.04 7.86
CA ARG A 72 9.12 5.79 9.04
C ARG A 72 9.80 7.16 9.17
N SER A 73 10.84 7.45 8.37
CA SER A 73 11.78 8.56 8.63
C SER A 73 11.23 9.96 8.37
N LYS A 74 9.95 10.13 7.98
CA LYS A 74 9.35 11.46 7.78
C LYS A 74 8.20 11.83 8.70
N ILE A 75 7.79 10.99 9.64
CA ILE A 75 6.75 11.36 10.61
C ILE A 75 7.40 11.70 11.95
N LYS A 76 7.95 12.91 12.05
CA LYS A 76 8.27 13.52 13.35
C LYS A 76 6.99 14.15 13.89
N PHE A 77 6.38 13.54 14.90
CA PHE A 77 5.38 14.21 15.71
C PHE A 77 6.12 15.25 16.57
N LYS A 78 5.91 16.55 16.29
CA LYS A 78 6.18 17.61 17.26
C LYS A 78 4.96 17.69 18.19
N ASN A 79 5.20 17.54 19.49
CA ASN A 79 4.27 18.02 20.51
C ASN A 79 4.22 19.55 20.50
#